data_AF-A0A6A6DG63-F1
#
_entry.id   AF-A0A6A6DG63-F1
#
_cell.length_a   1.000
_cell.length_b   1.000
_cell.length_c   1.000
_cell.angle_alpha   90.00
_cell.angle_beta   90.00
_cell.angle_gamma   90.00
#
_symmetry.space_group_name_H-M   'P 1'
#
loop_
_entity.id
_entity.type
_entity.pdbx_description
1 polymer ?
#
loop_
_entity_poly.entity_id
_entity_poly.type
_entity_poly.pdbx_seq_one_letter_code
_entity_poly.pdbx_strand_id
1 'polypeptide(L)' 'MRLIHSTTLELKDLFDNEIPPYAILPHTCGTEEITFEDMQNGKGNQLRGYRKIEFAARQAAEEKLAYIWVDTCCI' A
#
# COMPACT_ATOMS: atom_id res chain seq x y z
N MET A 1 -4.04 1.48 -12.71
CA MET A 1 -3.17 1.85 -11.58
C MET A 1 -3.38 0.86 -10.45
N ARG A 2 -2.30 0.30 -9.88
CA ARG A 2 -2.39 -0.61 -8.73
C ARG A 2 -2.52 0.21 -7.44
N LEU A 3 -3.51 -0.09 -6.61
CA LEU A 3 -3.72 0.51 -5.29
C LEU A 3 -3.85 -0.58 -4.23
N ILE A 4 -3.47 -0.28 -3.00
CA ILE A 4 -3.65 -1.16 -1.83
C ILE A 4 -4.83 -0.62 -1.02
N HIS A 5 -5.77 -1.49 -0.65
CA HIS A 5 -6.91 -1.11 0.17
C HIS A 5 -6.46 -0.85 1.63
N SER A 6 -6.89 0.27 2.22
CA SER A 6 -6.39 0.72 3.53
C SER A 6 -6.81 -0.18 4.70
N THR A 7 -7.87 -0.98 4.52
CA THR A 7 -8.39 -1.86 5.59
C THR A 7 -7.97 -3.32 5.40
N THR A 8 -8.01 -3.81 4.16
CA THR A 8 -7.72 -5.23 3.88
C THR A 8 -6.27 -5.46 3.45
N LEU A 9 -5.53 -4.39 3.16
CA LEU A 9 -4.17 -4.45 2.60
C LEU A 9 -4.08 -5.27 1.31
N GLU A 10 -5.21 -5.49 0.66
CA GLU A 10 -5.29 -6.19 -0.62
C GLU A 10 -4.93 -5.24 -1.75
N LEU A 11 -4.14 -5.76 -2.67
CA LEU A 11 -3.79 -5.05 -3.89
C LEU A 11 -4.91 -5.20 -4.90
N LYS A 12 -5.34 -4.08 -5.45
CA LYS A 12 -6.40 -3.99 -6.43
C LYS A 12 -5.93 -3.20 -7.62
N ASP A 13 -6.01 -3.83 -8.78
CA ASP A 13 -5.81 -3.14 -10.03
C ASP A 13 -7.06 -2.32 -10.38
N LEU A 14 -6.92 -1.00 -10.36
CA LEU A 14 -7.95 -0.06 -10.79
C LEU A 14 -7.57 0.46 -12.16
N PHE A 15 -8.15 -0.14 -13.19
CA PHE A 15 -8.14 0.37 -14.55
C PHE A 15 -9.48 1.13 -14.73
N ASP A 16 -9.43 2.34 -15.29
CA ASP A 16 -10.55 3.27 -15.60
C ASP A 16 -10.84 4.48 -14.69
N ASN A 17 -11.60 5.40 -15.28
CA ASN A 17 -11.84 6.84 -15.06
C ASN A 17 -12.34 7.27 -13.65
N GLU A 18 -12.38 6.36 -12.69
CA GLU A 18 -12.82 6.60 -11.31
C GLU A 18 -11.77 6.07 -10.33
N ILE A 19 -10.61 6.73 -10.32
CA ILE A 19 -9.61 6.48 -9.28
C ILE A 19 -10.13 7.15 -7.98
N PRO A 20 -10.51 6.36 -6.96
CA PRO A 20 -10.99 6.90 -5.70
C PRO A 20 -9.85 7.63 -4.98
N PRO A 21 -10.14 8.56 -4.05
CA PRO A 21 -9.10 9.26 -3.32
C PRO A 21 -8.18 8.27 -2.56
N TYR A 22 -6.87 8.43 -2.74
CA TYR A 22 -5.85 7.54 -2.19
C TYR A 22 -4.69 8.33 -1.56
N ALA A 23 -4.07 7.75 -0.53
CA ALA A 23 -2.84 8.30 0.04
C ALA A 23 -1.62 7.82 -0.77
N ILE A 24 -0.60 8.66 -0.89
CA ILE A 24 0.66 8.29 -1.55
C ILE A 24 1.69 8.04 -0.45
N LEU A 25 2.28 6.84 -0.44
CA LEU A 25 3.42 6.50 0.40
C LEU A 25 4.71 6.62 -0.44
N PRO A 26 5.49 7.69 -0.28
CA PRO A 26 6.71 7.89 -1.05
C PRO A 26 7.85 6.95 -0.61
N HIS A 27 8.79 6.72 -1.54
CA HIS A 27 9.99 5.88 -1.38
C HIS A 27 10.96 6.35 -0.27
N THR A 28 10.76 7.53 0.33
CA THR A 28 11.69 8.10 1.32
C THR A 28 11.64 7.43 2.70
N CYS A 29 10.75 6.47 2.93
CA CYS A 29 10.58 5.88 4.24
C CYS A 29 11.47 4.64 4.49
N GLY A 30 12.79 4.75 4.28
CA GLY A 30 13.82 3.87 4.86
C GLY A 30 14.13 2.52 4.17
N THR A 31 15.36 2.04 4.39
CA THR A 31 16.18 1.01 3.72
C THR A 31 15.63 -0.41 3.53
N GLU A 32 14.38 -0.69 3.89
CA GLU A 32 13.77 -2.02 3.78
C GLU A 32 12.48 -1.89 2.96
N GLU A 33 12.67 -1.91 1.65
CA GLU A 33 11.61 -1.94 0.64
C GLU A 33 10.97 -3.33 0.59
N ILE A 34 9.66 -3.37 0.35
CA ILE A 34 8.91 -4.61 0.17
C ILE A 34 8.39 -4.68 -1.24
N THR A 35 8.49 -5.88 -1.81
CA THR A 35 8.02 -6.17 -3.15
C THR A 35 6.56 -6.61 -3.15
N PHE A 36 5.91 -6.48 -4.30
CA PHE A 36 4.55 -6.94 -4.54
C PHE A 36 4.34 -8.42 -4.16
N GLU A 37 5.32 -9.28 -4.46
CA GLU A 37 5.27 -10.72 -4.15
C GLU A 37 5.28 -11.00 -2.64
N ASP A 38 6.00 -10.21 -1.84
CA ASP A 38 6.05 -10.37 -0.39
C ASP A 38 4.69 -10.04 0.27
N MET A 39 4.00 -9.03 -0.26
CA MET A 39 2.64 -8.67 0.15
C MET A 39 1.63 -9.77 -0.19
N GLN A 40 1.65 -10.27 -1.44
CA GLN A 40 0.72 -11.32 -1.89
C GLN A 40 0.93 -12.66 -1.19
N ASN A 41 2.17 -13.05 -0.91
CA ASN A 41 2.46 -14.34 -0.28
C ASN A 41 2.21 -14.35 1.23
N GLY A 42 1.74 -13.25 1.84
CA GLY A 42 1.55 -13.14 3.30
C GLY A 42 2.85 -13.22 4.09
N LYS A 43 4.01 -13.23 3.41
CA LYS A 43 5.35 -13.23 4.01
C LYS A 43 5.78 -11.82 4.47
N GLY A 44 5.07 -10.79 4.01
CA GLY A 44 5.27 -9.41 4.41
C GLY A 44 5.24 -9.18 5.92
N ASN A 45 4.47 -9.95 6.70
CA ASN A 45 4.33 -9.77 8.16
C ASN A 45 5.67 -9.84 8.94
N GLN A 46 6.72 -10.47 8.37
CA GLN A 46 8.05 -10.52 8.98
C GLN A 46 9.01 -9.41 8.52
N LEU A 47 8.64 -8.64 7.49
CA LEU A 47 9.49 -7.62 6.89
C LEU A 47 9.10 -6.24 7.43
N ARG A 48 10.11 -5.44 7.80
CA ARG A 48 9.88 -4.10 8.40
C ARG A 48 9.13 -3.14 7.47
N GLY A 49 9.19 -3.31 6.16
CA GLY A 49 8.40 -2.49 5.25
C GLY A 49 6.88 -2.75 5.33
N TYR A 50 6.42 -3.88 5.87
CA TYR A 50 4.99 -4.24 5.86
C TYR A 50 4.29 -3.45 6.96
N ARG A 51 4.96 -3.32 8.11
CA ARG A 51 4.54 -2.40 9.17
C ARG A 51 4.41 -0.96 8.69
N LYS A 52 5.20 -0.52 7.71
CA LYS A 52 5.07 0.82 7.12
C LYS A 52 3.81 0.91 6.26
N ILE A 53 3.53 -0.11 5.46
CA ILE A 53 2.30 -0.19 4.66
C ILE A 53 1.08 -0.25 5.59
N GLU A 54 1.10 -1.06 6.65
CA GLU A 54 0.06 -1.10 7.68
C GLU A 54 -0.14 0.26 8.35
N PHE A 55 0.94 0.96 8.68
CA PHE A 55 0.87 2.27 9.31
C PHE A 55 0.31 3.32 8.34
N ALA A 56 0.75 3.32 7.08
CA ALA A 56 0.24 4.19 6.03
C ALA A 56 -1.23 3.91 5.73
N ALA A 57 -1.61 2.64 5.67
CA ALA A 57 -2.98 2.19 5.48
C ALA A 57 -3.87 2.63 6.64
N ARG A 58 -3.39 2.49 7.88
CA ARG A 58 -4.09 2.99 9.07
C ARG A 58 -4.29 4.49 9.03
N GLN A 59 -3.25 5.26 8.74
CA GLN A 59 -3.36 6.72 8.61
C GLN A 59 -4.34 7.10 7.49
N ALA A 60 -4.25 6.44 6.34
CA ALA A 60 -5.20 6.65 5.24
C ALA A 60 -6.64 6.37 5.69
N ALA A 61 -6.89 5.29 6.44
CA ALA A 61 -8.21 4.98 6.98
C ALA A 61 -8.70 6.06 7.97
N GLU A 62 -7.82 6.61 8.82
CA GLU A 62 -8.14 7.74 9.69
C GLU A 62 -8.49 9.01 8.90
N GLU A 63 -7.82 9.24 7.77
CA GLU A 63 -8.11 10.33 6.84
C GLU A 63 -9.27 10.04 5.86
N LYS A 64 -9.99 8.93 6.05
CA LYS A 64 -11.13 8.48 5.20
C LYS A 64 -10.74 8.18 3.75
N LEU A 65 -9.48 7.81 3.53
CA LEU A 65 -8.95 7.31 2.27
C LEU A 65 -9.06 5.79 2.26
N ALA A 66 -9.78 5.27 1.26
CA ALA A 66 -10.00 3.83 1.11
C ALA A 66 -8.78 3.10 0.53
N TYR A 67 -7.84 3.84 -0.05
CA TYR A 67 -6.72 3.28 -0.79
C TYR A 67 -5.41 4.01 -0.48
N ILE A 68 -4.31 3.29 -0.63
CA ILE A 68 -2.96 3.82 -0.61
C ILE A 68 -2.20 3.36 -1.86
N TRP A 69 -1.29 4.19 -2.34
CA TRP A 69 -0.37 3.88 -3.42
C TRP A 69 1.05 3.82 -2.88
N VAL A 70 1.78 2.77 -3.23
CA VAL A 70 3.15 2.52 -2.73
C VAL A 70 4.05 2.32 -3.94
N ASP A 71 5.02 3.21 -4.11
CA ASP A 71 5.94 3.27 -5.24
C ASP A 71 6.67 1.93 -5.48
N THR A 72 7.10 1.25 -4.39
CA THR A 72 7.84 -0.01 -4.45
C THR A 72 7.01 -1.24 -4.82
N CYS A 73 5.69 -1.19 -4.63
CA CYS A 73 4.77 -2.32 -4.88
C CYS A 73 3.90 -2.12 -6.13
N CYS A 74 3.81 -0.89 -6.64
CA CYS A 74 2.89 -0.50 -7.71
C CYS A 74 3.59 -0.14 -9.04
N ILE A 75 4.91 -0.35 -9.14
CA ILE A 75 5.69 -0.35 -10.39
C ILE A 75 5.57 -1.70 -11.11
#